data_AF-A0A261ESB4-F1
#
_entry.id   AF-A0A261ESB4-F1
#
_cell.length_a   1.000
_cell.length_b   1.000
_cell.length_c   1.000
_cell.angle_alpha   90.00
_cell.angle_beta   90.00
_cell.angle_gamma   90.00
#
_symmetry.space_group_name_H-M   'P 1'
#
loop_
_entity.id
_entity.type
_entity.pdbx_description
1 polymer ?
#
loop_
_entity_poly.entity_id
_entity_poly.type
_entity_poly.pdbx_seq_one_letter_code
_entity_poly.pdbx_strand_id
1 'polypeptide(L)'
;ERGLKGVRLVVGDRCAGLVSTVGSMLPKARYQRCMAHFLRNVLSKVPPSHREWASAALKAVFAMESRESALDKAETVAAEMEARRLKAAANCLREGIGETTTYLLPEFPDGHRRRIRTNNMIERLNREIRRRTRVVGSFPDGNSALMLVCARIRYVTANEWSNRRYLDMSRLDDNLQEAN
;
A
#
# COMPACT_ATOMS: atom_id res chain seq x y z
N GLU A 1 26.39 1.89 -6.97
CA GLU A 1 25.08 2.43 -6.54
C GLU A 1 24.48 3.28 -7.66
N ARG A 2 23.14 3.39 -7.77
CA ARG A 2 22.46 4.18 -8.82
C ARG A 2 22.05 5.61 -8.39
N GLY A 3 22.55 6.09 -7.24
CA GLY A 3 22.40 7.48 -6.80
C GLY A 3 21.07 7.86 -6.12
N LEU A 4 20.20 6.91 -5.77
CA LEU A 4 18.93 7.18 -5.09
C LEU A 4 19.17 7.76 -3.68
N LYS A 5 18.57 8.92 -3.39
CA LYS A 5 18.62 9.59 -2.07
C LYS A 5 17.25 10.19 -1.73
N GLY A 6 17.03 10.51 -0.45
CA GLY A 6 15.83 11.25 -0.01
C GLY A 6 14.52 10.44 0.02
N VAL A 7 14.59 9.11 0.06
CA VAL A 7 13.37 8.28 0.17
C VAL A 7 12.74 8.48 1.55
N ARG A 8 11.44 8.82 1.57
CA ARG A 8 10.68 9.09 2.80
C ARG A 8 9.67 7.99 3.15
N LEU A 9 9.15 7.29 2.15
CA LEU A 9 8.13 6.27 2.33
C LEU A 9 8.34 5.12 1.34
N VAL A 10 8.30 3.90 1.85
CA VAL A 10 8.25 2.67 1.05
C VAL A 10 6.94 1.98 1.34
N VAL A 11 6.12 1.79 0.30
CA VAL A 11 4.84 1.06 0.39
C VAL A 11 5.00 -0.30 -0.25
N GLY A 12 4.72 -1.38 0.48
CA GLY A 12 4.83 -2.74 -0.04
C GLY A 12 3.84 -3.70 0.59
N ASP A 13 3.69 -4.88 0.01
CA ASP A 13 3.08 -5.99 0.76
C ASP A 13 4.06 -6.43 1.86
N ARG A 14 3.53 -6.95 2.98
CA ARG A 14 4.33 -7.28 4.17
C ARG A 14 5.17 -8.53 3.92
N CYS A 15 6.34 -8.33 3.33
CA CYS A 15 7.39 -9.34 3.22
C CYS A 15 8.48 -9.05 4.25
N ALA A 16 8.78 -10.00 5.14
CA ALA A 16 9.74 -9.80 6.24
C ALA A 16 11.11 -9.32 5.76
N GLY A 17 11.62 -9.91 4.66
CA GLY A 17 12.90 -9.49 4.06
C GLY A 17 12.87 -8.07 3.47
N LEU A 18 11.71 -7.61 2.98
CA LEU A 18 11.57 -6.25 2.48
C LEU A 18 11.63 -5.24 3.64
N VAL A 19 10.92 -5.51 4.73
CA VAL A 19 10.85 -4.60 5.89
C VAL A 19 12.23 -4.43 6.53
N SER A 20 12.99 -5.52 6.71
CA SER A 20 14.35 -5.43 7.27
C SER A 20 15.31 -4.68 6.34
N THR A 21 15.22 -4.92 5.03
CA THR A 21 16.08 -4.27 4.02
C THR A 21 15.79 -2.77 3.91
N VAL A 22 14.53 -2.36 4.02
CA VAL A 22 14.17 -0.93 4.04
C VAL A 22 14.79 -0.26 5.26
N GLY A 23 14.73 -0.89 6.44
CA GLY A 23 15.34 -0.35 7.66
C GLY A 23 16.86 -0.20 7.57
N SER A 24 17.56 -1.14 6.91
CA SER A 24 19.02 -1.11 6.79
C SER A 24 19.51 -0.18 5.67
N MET A 25 18.86 -0.20 4.50
CA MET A 25 19.31 0.55 3.32
C MET A 25 18.74 1.98 3.24
N LEU A 26 17.55 2.20 3.84
CA LEU A 26 16.83 3.48 3.78
C LEU A 26 16.36 3.89 5.19
N PRO A 27 17.29 4.16 6.13
CA PRO A 27 16.95 4.36 7.55
C PRO A 27 16.04 5.57 7.81
N LYS A 28 16.03 6.55 6.90
CA LYS A 28 15.15 7.73 6.96
C LYS A 28 13.76 7.50 6.35
N ALA A 29 13.54 6.36 5.70
CA ALA A 29 12.26 6.04 5.08
C ALA A 29 11.36 5.30 6.06
N ARG A 30 10.09 5.67 6.10
CA ARG A 30 9.06 4.88 6.78
C ARG A 30 8.63 3.72 5.90
N TYR A 31 8.26 2.62 6.53
CA TYR A 31 7.57 1.53 5.86
C TYR A 31 6.05 1.68 6.05
N GLN A 32 5.32 1.46 4.97
CA GLN A 32 3.87 1.31 5.00
C GLN A 32 3.46 -0.01 4.37
N ARG A 33 2.61 -0.74 5.08
CA ARG A 33 1.93 -1.89 4.51
C ARG A 33 0.87 -1.43 3.51
N CYS A 34 0.85 -2.04 2.33
CA CYS A 34 -0.11 -1.72 1.28
C CYS A 34 -1.56 -1.96 1.77
N MET A 35 -2.36 -0.89 1.81
CA MET A 35 -3.76 -0.92 2.29
C MET A 35 -4.62 -1.95 1.54
N ALA A 36 -4.49 -2.05 0.22
CA ALA A 36 -5.28 -3.00 -0.58
C ALA A 36 -4.96 -4.47 -0.23
N HIS A 37 -3.69 -4.79 0.02
CA HIS A 37 -3.27 -6.13 0.45
C HIS A 37 -3.70 -6.38 1.90
N PHE A 38 -3.54 -5.39 2.78
CA PHE A 38 -3.96 -5.48 4.17
C PHE A 38 -5.46 -5.77 4.29
N LEU A 39 -6.31 -5.00 3.61
CA LEU A 39 -7.76 -5.21 3.58
C LEU A 39 -8.12 -6.61 3.08
N ARG A 40 -7.46 -7.08 2.01
CA ARG A 40 -7.65 -8.46 1.51
C ARG A 40 -7.26 -9.51 2.54
N ASN A 41 -6.17 -9.30 3.28
CA ASN A 41 -5.67 -10.24 4.28
C ASN A 41 -6.54 -10.29 5.54
N VAL A 42 -7.21 -9.19 5.90
CA VAL A 42 -8.22 -9.20 6.97
C VAL A 42 -9.49 -9.89 6.47
N LEU A 43 -10.01 -9.49 5.30
CA LEU A 43 -11.24 -10.05 4.74
C LEU A 43 -11.13 -11.53 4.34
N SER A 44 -9.94 -12.06 4.09
CA SER A 44 -9.75 -13.50 3.84
C SER A 44 -10.00 -14.36 5.08
N LYS A 45 -9.96 -13.76 6.28
CA LYS A 45 -10.23 -14.40 7.57
C LYS A 45 -11.67 -14.22 8.03
N VAL A 46 -12.52 -13.61 7.20
CA VAL A 46 -13.93 -13.34 7.50
C VAL A 46 -14.80 -14.27 6.65
N PRO A 47 -15.73 -15.03 7.26
CA PRO A 47 -16.66 -15.88 6.51
C PRO A 47 -17.60 -15.03 5.64
N PRO A 48 -18.15 -15.59 4.54
CA PRO A 48 -19.01 -14.85 3.62
C PRO A 48 -20.16 -14.09 4.29
N SER A 49 -20.78 -14.68 5.32
CA SER A 49 -21.91 -14.10 6.06
C SER A 49 -21.60 -12.77 6.76
N HIS A 50 -20.33 -12.51 7.08
CA HIS A 50 -19.90 -11.29 7.78
C HIS A 50 -19.10 -10.34 6.88
N ARG A 51 -18.88 -10.71 5.62
CA ARG A 51 -17.95 -10.02 4.73
C ARG A 51 -18.39 -8.61 4.38
N GLU A 52 -19.69 -8.38 4.23
CA GLU A 52 -20.26 -7.06 3.94
C GLU A 52 -20.04 -6.10 5.11
N TRP A 53 -20.45 -6.51 6.32
CA TRP A 53 -20.21 -5.75 7.55
C TRP A 53 -18.72 -5.47 7.77
N ALA A 54 -17.85 -6.48 7.66
CA ALA A 54 -16.41 -6.31 7.88
C ALA A 54 -15.79 -5.34 6.87
N SER A 55 -16.24 -5.38 5.60
CA SER A 55 -15.80 -4.46 4.56
C SER A 55 -16.20 -3.02 4.89
N ALA A 56 -17.45 -2.79 5.34
CA ALA A 56 -17.92 -1.48 5.76
C ALA A 56 -17.16 -0.95 7.00
N ALA A 57 -16.96 -1.80 8.01
CA ALA A 57 -16.23 -1.46 9.22
C ALA A 57 -14.77 -1.06 8.92
N LEU A 58 -14.07 -1.83 8.08
CA LEU A 58 -12.71 -1.50 7.66
C LEU A 58 -12.66 -0.21 6.84
N LYS A 59 -13.64 0.06 5.98
CA LYS A 59 -13.71 1.35 5.27
C LYS A 59 -13.85 2.53 6.22
N ALA A 60 -14.61 2.38 7.31
CA ALA A 60 -14.76 3.42 8.33
C ALA A 60 -13.44 3.72 9.04
N VAL A 61 -12.63 2.70 9.34
CA VAL A 61 -11.27 2.89 9.90
C VAL A 61 -10.41 3.78 9.02
N PHE A 62 -10.40 3.52 7.70
CA PHE A 62 -9.59 4.28 6.74
C PHE A 62 -10.25 5.57 6.23
N ALA A 63 -11.42 5.93 6.77
CA ALA A 63 -12.05 7.23 6.56
C ALA A 63 -11.62 8.27 7.60
N MET A 64 -10.99 7.84 8.70
CA MET A 64 -10.48 8.74 9.73
C MET A 64 -9.36 9.64 9.20
N GLU A 65 -9.35 10.90 9.66
CA GLU A 65 -8.42 11.93 9.18
C GLU A 65 -7.12 12.02 9.97
N SER A 66 -7.12 11.50 11.21
CA SER A 66 -5.95 11.41 12.07
C SER A 66 -5.53 9.95 12.30
N ARG A 67 -4.23 9.75 12.56
CA ARG A 67 -3.70 8.42 12.86
C ARG A 67 -4.28 7.86 14.16
N GLU A 68 -4.39 8.68 15.19
CA GLU A 68 -4.93 8.30 16.49
C GLU A 68 -6.37 7.79 16.34
N SER A 69 -7.25 8.58 15.72
CA SER A 69 -8.64 8.17 15.55
C SER A 69 -8.80 6.95 14.64
N ALA A 70 -7.89 6.75 13.66
CA ALA A 70 -7.86 5.52 12.86
C ALA A 70 -7.50 4.29 13.71
N LEU A 71 -6.54 4.42 14.65
CA LEU A 71 -6.14 3.34 15.55
C LEU A 71 -7.25 3.02 16.56
N ASP A 72 -7.87 4.03 17.16
CA ASP A 72 -8.99 3.83 18.10
C ASP A 72 -10.19 3.18 17.42
N LYS A 73 -10.52 3.64 16.20
CA LYS A 73 -11.58 3.04 15.40
C LYS A 73 -11.24 1.60 15.03
N ALA A 74 -9.98 1.30 14.72
CA ALA A 74 -9.55 -0.06 14.42
C ALA A 74 -9.67 -0.98 15.65
N GLU A 75 -9.36 -0.50 16.85
CA GLU A 75 -9.55 -1.28 18.06
C GLU A 75 -11.03 -1.54 18.34
N THR A 76 -11.88 -0.53 18.17
CA THR A 76 -13.35 -0.69 18.27
C THR A 76 -13.85 -1.77 17.30
N VAL A 77 -13.41 -1.71 16.04
CA VAL A 77 -13.77 -2.71 15.02
C VAL A 77 -13.19 -4.09 15.35
N ALA A 78 -12.00 -4.17 15.92
CA ALA A 78 -11.41 -5.44 16.35
C ALA A 78 -12.22 -6.07 17.50
N ALA A 79 -12.67 -5.28 18.48
CA ALA A 79 -13.56 -5.76 19.54
C ALA A 79 -14.92 -6.24 18.98
N GLU A 80 -15.52 -5.51 18.03
CA GLU A 80 -16.74 -5.96 17.35
C GLU A 80 -16.52 -7.25 16.54
N MET A 81 -15.35 -7.41 15.90
CA MET A 81 -14.97 -8.65 15.23
C MET A 81 -14.90 -9.81 16.23
N GLU A 82 -14.33 -9.61 17.41
CA GLU A 82 -14.27 -10.64 18.46
C GLU A 82 -15.66 -11.03 18.97
N ALA A 83 -16.54 -10.06 19.22
CA ALA A 83 -17.93 -10.31 19.61
C ALA A 83 -18.68 -11.15 18.56
N ARG A 84 -18.34 -10.99 17.28
CA ARG A 84 -18.87 -11.77 16.15
C ARG A 84 -18.12 -13.09 15.89
N ARG A 85 -17.25 -13.51 16.81
CA ARG A 85 -16.42 -14.73 16.72
C ARG A 85 -15.42 -14.72 15.56
N LEU A 86 -14.96 -13.53 15.14
CA LEU A 86 -14.00 -13.32 14.04
C LEU A 86 -12.57 -13.04 14.56
N LYS A 87 -12.13 -13.82 15.56
CA LYS A 87 -10.85 -13.59 16.26
C LYS A 87 -9.63 -13.48 15.32
N ALA A 88 -9.57 -14.31 14.29
CA ALA A 88 -8.47 -14.27 13.33
C ALA A 88 -8.43 -12.96 12.52
N ALA A 89 -9.59 -12.39 12.17
CA ALA A 89 -9.67 -11.11 11.49
C ALA A 89 -9.31 -9.95 12.44
N ALA A 90 -9.77 -9.99 13.69
CA ALA A 90 -9.44 -9.01 14.72
C ALA A 90 -7.92 -8.93 14.97
N ASN A 91 -7.27 -10.08 15.19
CA ASN A 91 -5.81 -10.15 15.37
C ASN A 91 -5.07 -9.59 14.15
N CYS A 92 -5.49 -9.99 12.96
CA CYS A 92 -4.88 -9.48 11.72
C CYS A 92 -5.05 -7.96 11.58
N LEU A 93 -6.17 -7.38 12.01
CA LEU A 93 -6.39 -5.94 12.01
C LEU A 93 -5.43 -5.24 12.97
N ARG A 94 -5.37 -5.69 14.24
CA ARG A 94 -4.48 -5.12 15.27
C ARG A 94 -3.01 -5.17 14.86
N GLU A 95 -2.55 -6.30 14.33
CA GLU A 95 -1.14 -6.50 13.94
C GLU A 95 -0.68 -5.62 12.77
N GLY A 96 -1.59 -5.16 11.92
CA GLY A 96 -1.23 -4.47 10.68
C GLY A 96 -1.72 -3.04 10.56
N ILE A 97 -2.63 -2.58 11.43
CA ILE A 97 -3.20 -1.23 11.32
C ILE A 97 -2.12 -0.14 11.49
N GLY A 98 -1.19 -0.33 12.42
CA GLY A 98 -0.10 0.62 12.66
C GLY A 98 0.80 0.80 11.44
N GLU A 99 1.13 -0.28 10.74
CA GLU A 99 1.92 -0.24 9.49
C GLU A 99 1.12 0.31 8.31
N THR A 100 -0.20 0.14 8.30
CA THR A 100 -1.04 0.52 7.15
C THR A 100 -1.41 2.02 7.20
N THR A 101 -1.45 2.61 8.40
CA THR A 101 -1.81 4.01 8.65
C THR A 101 -0.60 4.96 8.67
N THR A 102 0.60 4.51 8.29
CA THR A 102 1.81 5.34 8.24
C THR A 102 1.64 6.64 7.43
N TYR A 103 0.82 6.65 6.38
CA TYR A 103 0.53 7.85 5.58
C TYR A 103 -0.21 8.98 6.34
N LEU A 104 -0.76 8.69 7.53
CA LEU A 104 -1.41 9.67 8.40
C LEU A 104 -0.43 10.33 9.39
N LEU A 105 0.88 10.02 9.30
CA LEU A 105 1.87 10.73 10.10
C LEU A 105 1.99 12.21 9.67
N PRO A 106 2.30 13.13 10.61
CA PRO A 106 2.43 14.56 10.32
C PRO A 106 3.43 14.89 9.20
N GLU A 107 4.47 14.06 9.07
CA GLU A 107 5.51 14.16 8.05
C GLU A 107 5.01 13.93 6.60
N PHE A 108 3.75 13.51 6.41
CA PHE A 108 3.15 13.31 5.09
C PHE A 108 1.96 14.26 4.83
N PRO A 109 2.00 15.06 3.75
CA PRO A 109 0.93 16.00 3.43
C PRO A 109 -0.42 15.35 3.12
N ASP A 110 -1.49 16.02 3.52
CA ASP A 110 -2.88 15.58 3.31
C ASP A 110 -3.22 15.34 1.84
N GLY A 111 -2.70 16.20 0.96
CA GLY A 111 -2.84 16.06 -0.49
C GLY A 111 -2.22 14.78 -1.06
N HIS A 112 -1.27 14.15 -0.36
CA HIS A 112 -0.63 12.90 -0.80
C HIS A 112 -1.39 11.66 -0.32
N ARG A 113 -2.12 11.75 0.80
CA ARG A 113 -2.79 10.61 1.47
C ARG A 113 -3.62 9.76 0.52
N ARG A 114 -4.44 10.40 -0.33
CA ARG A 114 -5.29 9.70 -1.32
C ARG A 114 -4.46 8.90 -2.33
N ARG A 115 -3.33 9.43 -2.80
CA ARG A 115 -2.49 8.73 -3.80
C ARG A 115 -1.69 7.62 -3.15
N ILE A 116 -1.15 7.85 -1.94
CA ILE A 116 -0.38 6.85 -1.17
C ILE A 116 -1.23 5.61 -0.86
N ARG A 117 -2.49 5.79 -0.44
CA ARG A 117 -3.35 4.66 -0.04
C ARG A 117 -3.86 3.80 -1.21
N THR A 118 -3.85 4.33 -2.44
CA THR A 118 -4.34 3.62 -3.63
C THR A 118 -3.20 2.97 -4.40
N ASN A 119 -3.39 1.73 -4.83
CA ASN A 119 -2.44 1.04 -5.71
C ASN A 119 -2.91 0.98 -7.18
N ASN A 120 -3.94 1.76 -7.55
CA ASN A 120 -4.59 1.73 -8.86
C ASN A 120 -3.62 1.81 -10.05
N MET A 121 -2.59 2.67 -9.96
CA MET A 121 -1.60 2.84 -11.03
C MET A 121 -0.77 1.56 -11.24
N ILE A 122 -0.29 0.96 -10.16
CA ILE A 122 0.50 -0.27 -10.20
C ILE A 122 -0.40 -1.46 -10.59
N GLU A 123 -1.62 -1.54 -10.07
CA GLU A 123 -2.57 -2.58 -10.45
C GLU A 123 -2.97 -2.50 -11.93
N ARG A 124 -3.09 -1.28 -12.49
CA ARG A 124 -3.31 -1.09 -13.92
C ARG A 124 -2.14 -1.62 -14.74
N LEU A 125 -0.91 -1.25 -14.40
CA LEU A 125 0.29 -1.77 -15.05
C LEU A 125 0.35 -3.30 -14.97
N ASN A 126 0.12 -3.87 -13.78
CA ASN A 126 0.11 -5.32 -13.57
C ASN A 126 -0.97 -6.01 -14.40
N ARG A 127 -2.16 -5.41 -14.52
CA ARG A 127 -3.24 -5.95 -15.36
C ARG A 127 -2.84 -5.97 -16.83
N GLU A 128 -2.17 -4.94 -17.32
CA GLU A 128 -1.69 -4.86 -18.70
C GLU A 128 -0.57 -5.86 -18.98
N ILE A 129 0.37 -6.01 -18.04
CA ILE A 129 1.41 -7.05 -18.12
C ILE A 129 0.74 -8.43 -18.20
N ARG A 130 -0.18 -8.75 -17.29
CA ARG A 130 -0.92 -10.02 -17.29
C ARG A 130 -1.71 -10.27 -18.58
N ARG A 131 -2.31 -9.22 -19.16
CA ARG A 131 -3.02 -9.34 -20.45
C ARG A 131 -2.08 -9.77 -21.57
N ARG A 132 -0.86 -9.22 -21.63
CA ARG A 132 0.12 -9.54 -22.67
C ARG A 132 0.79 -10.89 -22.44
N THR A 133 1.13 -11.23 -21.20
CA THR A 133 1.73 -12.53 -20.89
C THR A 133 0.75 -13.69 -21.07
N ARG A 134 -0.56 -13.48 -20.81
CA ARG A 134 -1.58 -14.52 -20.97
C ARG A 134 -1.72 -15.02 -22.40
N VAL A 135 -1.50 -14.17 -23.40
CA VAL A 135 -1.58 -14.56 -24.83
C VAL A 135 -0.40 -15.46 -25.23
N VAL A 136 0.77 -15.26 -24.60
CA VAL A 136 1.96 -16.07 -24.87
C VAL A 136 1.81 -17.50 -24.31
N GLY A 137 1.08 -17.66 -23.20
CA GLY A 137 0.84 -18.96 -22.57
C GLY A 137 2.07 -19.47 -21.82
N SER A 138 3.11 -19.91 -22.53
CA SER A 138 4.37 -20.39 -21.98
C SER A 138 5.56 -19.67 -22.59
N PHE A 139 6.51 -19.27 -21.75
CA PHE A 139 7.75 -18.65 -22.21
C PHE A 139 8.87 -19.69 -22.33
N PRO A 140 9.76 -19.59 -23.34
CA PRO A 140 10.91 -20.48 -23.46
C PRO A 140 11.86 -20.42 -22.26
N ASP A 141 12.00 -19.23 -21.65
CA ASP A 141 12.90 -18.98 -20.53
C ASP A 141 12.51 -17.68 -19.78
N GLY A 142 13.17 -17.42 -18.64
CA GLY A 142 12.92 -16.24 -17.82
C GLY A 142 13.31 -14.90 -18.45
N ASN A 143 14.33 -14.87 -19.33
CA ASN A 143 14.71 -13.65 -20.06
C ASN A 143 13.66 -13.30 -21.11
N SER A 144 13.09 -14.29 -21.80
CA SER A 144 11.98 -14.08 -22.72
C SER A 144 10.77 -13.42 -22.03
N ALA A 145 10.43 -13.86 -20.81
CA ALA A 145 9.41 -13.22 -19.99
C ALA A 145 9.82 -11.80 -19.56
N LEU A 146 11.07 -11.63 -19.10
CA LEU A 146 11.60 -10.33 -18.67
C LEU A 146 11.57 -9.30 -19.79
N MET A 147 11.96 -9.67 -21.01
CA MET A 147 11.93 -8.76 -22.17
C MET A 147 10.53 -8.22 -22.43
N LEU A 148 9.50 -9.08 -22.43
CA LEU A 148 8.13 -8.65 -22.67
C LEU A 148 7.62 -7.74 -21.54
N VAL A 149 7.92 -8.08 -20.29
CA VAL A 149 7.56 -7.26 -19.12
C VAL A 149 8.26 -5.89 -19.20
N CYS A 150 9.57 -5.86 -19.42
CA CYS A 150 10.35 -4.63 -19.54
C CYS A 150 9.91 -3.77 -20.72
N ALA A 151 9.61 -4.38 -21.88
CA ALA A 151 9.06 -3.68 -23.03
C ALA A 151 7.72 -3.02 -22.70
N ARG A 152 6.84 -3.71 -21.94
CA ARG A 152 5.58 -3.10 -21.51
C ARG A 152 5.78 -1.98 -20.51
N ILE A 153 6.64 -2.17 -19.50
CA ILE A 153 6.97 -1.13 -18.52
C ILE A 153 7.49 0.11 -19.24
N ARG A 154 8.49 -0.05 -20.12
CA ARG A 154 9.07 1.05 -20.91
C ARG A 154 8.01 1.80 -21.71
N TYR A 155 7.11 1.08 -22.36
CA TYR A 155 6.01 1.70 -23.11
C TYR A 155 5.11 2.55 -22.22
N VAL A 156 4.65 2.00 -21.08
CA VAL A 156 3.75 2.71 -20.17
C VAL A 156 4.45 3.92 -19.55
N THR A 157 5.70 3.77 -19.12
CA THR A 157 6.46 4.87 -18.55
C THR A 157 6.67 6.01 -19.55
N ALA A 158 6.96 5.68 -20.81
CA ALA A 158 7.25 6.67 -21.85
C ALA A 158 5.98 7.40 -22.35
N ASN A 159 4.83 6.71 -22.42
CA ASN A 159 3.64 7.26 -23.04
C ASN A 159 2.58 7.76 -22.04
N GLU A 160 2.48 7.14 -20.87
CA GLU A 160 1.39 7.43 -19.92
C GLU A 160 1.87 8.18 -18.68
N TRP A 161 3.09 7.90 -18.20
CA TRP A 161 3.59 8.42 -16.91
C TRP A 161 4.58 9.58 -17.07
N SER A 162 5.30 9.66 -18.18
CA SER A 162 6.30 10.71 -18.48
C SER A 162 5.77 12.14 -18.32
N ASN A 163 4.49 12.36 -18.63
CA ASN A 163 3.86 13.69 -18.61
C ASN A 163 3.11 14.01 -17.31
N ARG A 164 3.20 13.17 -16.27
CA ARG A 164 2.38 13.31 -15.05
C ARG A 164 3.22 13.30 -13.78
N ARG A 165 3.06 14.35 -12.96
CA ARG A 165 3.58 14.36 -11.58
C ARG A 165 2.65 13.53 -10.68
N TYR A 166 3.16 12.41 -10.18
CA TYR A 166 2.38 11.50 -9.32
C TYR A 166 2.23 12.01 -7.89
N LEU A 167 3.22 12.72 -7.35
CA LEU A 167 3.11 13.45 -6.08
C LEU A 167 3.72 14.84 -6.28
N ASP A 168 3.13 15.83 -5.64
CA ASP A 168 3.67 17.18 -5.63
C ASP A 168 4.66 17.31 -4.46
N MET A 169 5.95 17.21 -4.78
CA MET A 169 7.00 17.11 -3.76
C MET A 169 7.28 18.41 -3.01
N SER A 170 6.90 19.59 -3.53
CA SER A 170 7.08 20.85 -2.80
C SER A 170 6.32 20.87 -1.48
N ARG A 171 5.13 20.26 -1.46
CA ARG A 171 4.29 20.13 -0.25
C ARG A 171 4.93 19.32 0.86
N LEU A 172 5.94 18.51 0.52
CA LEU A 172 6.60 17.64 1.48
C LEU A 172 7.54 18.43 2.41
N ASP A 173 8.04 19.58 1.96
CA ASP A 173 8.94 20.45 2.71
C ASP A 173 8.15 21.47 3.57
N ASP A 174 6.96 21.89 3.14
CA ASP A 174 6.07 22.79 3.89
C ASP A 174 5.74 22.24 5.29
N ASN A 175 5.47 20.93 5.40
CA ASN A 175 5.19 20.27 6.68
C ASN A 175 6.42 20.07 7.57
N LEU A 176 7.65 20.23 7.05
CA LEU A 176 8.88 20.11 7.85
C LEU A 176 9.20 21.41 8.60
N GLN A 177 8.76 22.57 8.11
CA GLN A 177 8.94 23.84 8.79
C GLN A 177 7.99 24.00 9.99
N GLU A 178 6.81 23.37 9.96
CA GLU A 178 5.85 23.41 11.06
C GLU A 178 6.14 22.39 12.18
N ALA A 179 7.00 21.40 11.93
CA ALA A 179 7.30 20.29 12.84
C ALA A 179 8.68 20.38 13.54
N ASN A 180 9.47 21.43 13.26
CA ASN A 180 10.73 21.76 13.93
C ASN A 180 10.57 23.07 14.72
#